data_AF-A0A6P1E8V6-F1
#
_entry.id   AF-A0A6P1E8V6-F1
#
_cell.length_a   1.000
_cell.length_b   1.000
_cell.length_c   1.000
_cell.angle_alpha   90.00
_cell.angle_beta   90.00
_cell.angle_gamma   90.00
#
_symmetry.space_group_name_H-M   'P 1'
#
loop_
_entity.id
_entity.type
_entity.pdbx_description
1 polymer ?
#
loop_
_entity_poly.entity_id
_entity_poly.type
_entity_poly.pdbx_seq_one_letter_code
_entity_poly.pdbx_strand_id
1 'polypeptide(L)'
;MTIKYPDGHQFHRQSGFEQSHNDSIDFSNRGMTLEAELNESNKFYLNNEIAVIHKKPTPIQIVSVDYPKRSAARIKEAYFRKASTTDYNGVYQGHYIDFDAKETKNKTSFPLKNFHKHQVEHMRECLKQRGICFAIIKFVNDQSVFLLKATDLIDYWDQQQVGGRKSIPRKTIEEIGVAVPYQINPLLPYLRAVDSIIE
;
A
#
# COMPACT_ATOMS: atom_id res chain seq x y z
N MET A 1 -39.20 40.12 13.08
CA MET A 1 -39.37 40.43 11.66
C MET A 1 -39.04 39.19 10.84
N THR A 2 -39.98 38.72 10.03
CA THR A 2 -39.84 37.49 9.24
C THR A 2 -39.24 37.86 7.89
N ILE A 3 -37.98 37.47 7.65
CA ILE A 3 -37.34 37.65 6.34
C ILE A 3 -37.86 36.53 5.43
N LYS A 4 -38.55 36.89 4.35
CA LYS A 4 -39.00 35.97 3.29
C LYS A 4 -38.19 36.22 2.02
N TYR A 5 -37.74 35.14 1.39
CA TYR A 5 -37.04 35.20 0.11
C TYR A 5 -38.03 35.16 -1.07
N PRO A 6 -37.63 35.63 -2.27
CA PRO A 6 -38.51 35.74 -3.44
C PRO A 6 -39.11 34.40 -3.93
N ASP A 7 -38.48 33.26 -3.61
CA ASP A 7 -38.89 31.93 -4.07
C ASP A 7 -39.80 31.16 -3.06
N GLY A 8 -40.42 31.85 -2.10
CA GLY A 8 -41.48 31.28 -1.26
C GLY A 8 -41.04 30.34 -0.13
N HIS A 9 -39.74 30.05 0.00
CA HIS A 9 -39.22 29.27 1.13
C HIS A 9 -39.09 30.10 2.42
N GLN A 10 -39.53 29.52 3.54
CA GLN A 10 -39.46 30.14 4.87
C GLN A 10 -38.10 29.87 5.53
N PHE A 11 -37.48 30.90 6.09
CA PHE A 11 -36.23 30.77 6.85
C PHE A 11 -36.51 30.08 8.20
N HIS A 12 -36.01 28.86 8.37
CA HIS A 12 -36.07 28.13 9.64
C HIS A 12 -34.70 28.20 10.33
N ARG A 13 -34.60 28.96 11.43
CA ARG A 13 -33.37 29.06 12.22
C ARG A 13 -33.28 27.82 13.11
N GLN A 14 -32.48 26.83 12.73
CA GLN A 14 -32.14 25.72 13.62
C GLN A 14 -31.26 26.25 14.76
N SER A 15 -31.71 25.99 15.99
CA SER A 15 -31.00 26.33 17.22
C SER A 15 -30.10 25.17 17.65
N GLY A 16 -28.79 25.45 17.73
CA GLY A 16 -27.83 24.71 18.55
C GLY A 16 -27.24 23.45 17.91
N PHE A 17 -25.98 23.54 17.49
CA PHE A 17 -24.84 22.87 18.12
C PHE A 17 -23.59 23.52 17.52
N GLU A 18 -22.90 24.36 18.29
CA GLU A 18 -21.52 24.73 17.98
C GLU A 18 -20.70 23.43 18.09
N GLN A 19 -20.43 22.79 16.95
CA GLN A 19 -19.37 21.80 16.90
C GLN A 19 -18.06 22.58 16.95
N SER A 20 -17.51 22.69 18.15
CA SER A 20 -16.08 22.92 18.31
C SER A 20 -15.36 21.92 17.43
N HIS A 21 -14.48 22.41 16.55
CA HIS A 21 -13.44 21.58 15.94
C HIS A 21 -12.54 21.11 17.09
N ASN A 22 -12.95 20.01 17.73
CA ASN A 22 -12.03 19.18 18.46
C ASN A 22 -11.20 18.48 17.37
N ASP A 23 -9.95 18.90 17.20
CA ASP A 23 -8.88 18.02 16.71
C ASP A 23 -8.67 16.91 17.75
N SER A 24 -9.71 16.09 17.98
CA SER A 24 -9.55 14.82 18.66
C SER A 24 -8.74 13.95 17.72
N ILE A 25 -7.45 13.81 18.03
CA ILE A 25 -6.56 12.84 17.42
C ILE A 25 -7.28 11.50 17.46
N ASP A 26 -7.76 11.06 16.30
CA ASP A 26 -8.47 9.81 16.17
C ASP A 26 -7.44 8.67 16.21
N PHE A 27 -7.31 8.05 17.38
CA PHE A 27 -6.48 6.84 17.58
C PHE A 27 -7.13 5.58 16.98
N SER A 28 -8.17 5.71 16.13
CA SER A 28 -8.88 4.60 15.47
C SER A 28 -8.01 3.75 14.51
N ASN A 29 -6.76 4.15 14.26
CA ASN A 29 -5.86 3.41 13.36
C ASN A 29 -5.13 2.24 14.05
N ARG A 30 -5.33 2.00 15.35
CA ARG A 30 -4.78 0.82 16.06
C ARG A 30 -5.53 -0.45 15.65
N GLY A 31 -5.25 -0.93 14.44
CA GLY A 31 -5.87 -2.13 13.86
C GLY A 31 -5.92 -2.15 12.34
N MET A 32 -5.45 -1.10 11.66
CA MET A 32 -5.38 -1.12 10.20
C MET A 32 -4.33 -2.11 9.69
N THR A 33 -4.68 -2.78 8.60
CA THR A 33 -3.75 -3.64 7.87
C THR A 33 -2.68 -2.77 7.19
N LEU A 34 -1.49 -3.33 6.98
CA LEU A 34 -0.43 -2.63 6.23
C LEU A 34 -0.93 -2.10 4.87
N GLU A 35 -1.82 -2.85 4.21
CA GLU A 35 -2.44 -2.43 2.95
C GLU A 35 -3.27 -1.13 3.10
N ALA A 36 -4.09 -1.01 4.15
CA ALA A 36 -4.90 0.18 4.36
C ALA A 36 -4.01 1.41 4.63
N GLU A 37 -2.98 1.24 5.45
CA GLU A 37 -2.00 2.29 5.79
C GLU A 37 -1.23 2.77 4.55
N LEU A 38 -0.85 1.85 3.66
CA LEU A 38 -0.19 2.18 2.40
C LEU A 38 -1.13 2.88 1.42
N ASN A 39 -2.37 2.42 1.31
CA ASN A 39 -3.37 3.05 0.45
C ASN A 39 -3.67 4.49 0.89
N GLU A 40 -3.75 4.74 2.20
CA GLU A 40 -3.89 6.09 2.75
C GLU A 40 -2.67 6.96 2.42
N SER A 41 -1.47 6.43 2.64
CA SER A 41 -0.21 7.13 2.33
C SER A 41 -0.07 7.43 0.83
N ASN A 42 -0.48 6.49 -0.05
CA ASN A 42 -0.47 6.68 -1.49
C ASN A 42 -1.47 7.76 -1.95
N LYS A 43 -2.66 7.83 -1.33
CA LYS A 43 -3.60 8.93 -1.58
C LYS A 43 -3.00 10.28 -1.18
N PHE A 44 -2.30 10.33 -0.04
CA PHE A 44 -1.59 11.53 0.37
C PHE A 44 -0.56 11.95 -0.67
N TYR A 45 0.30 11.03 -1.14
CA TYR A 45 1.30 11.36 -2.16
C TYR A 45 0.67 11.86 -3.46
N LEU A 46 -0.45 11.26 -3.89
CA LEU A 46 -1.16 11.67 -5.09
C LEU A 46 -1.77 13.07 -4.95
N ASN A 47 -2.47 13.32 -3.84
CA ASN A 47 -3.17 14.59 -3.59
C ASN A 47 -2.20 15.78 -3.41
N ASN A 48 -0.97 15.51 -2.99
CA ASN A 48 0.07 16.52 -2.81
C ASN A 48 1.07 16.56 -3.96
N GLU A 49 0.79 15.89 -5.08
CA GLU A 49 1.64 15.88 -6.28
C GLU A 49 3.08 15.37 -6.04
N ILE A 50 3.27 14.51 -5.04
CA ILE A 50 4.58 13.96 -4.66
C ILE A 50 4.92 12.73 -5.52
N ALA A 51 3.97 11.80 -5.65
CA ALA A 51 4.13 10.57 -6.42
C ALA A 51 2.78 10.05 -6.91
N VAL A 52 2.80 9.29 -8.00
CA VAL A 52 1.61 8.63 -8.56
C VAL A 52 1.78 7.13 -8.41
N ILE A 53 1.29 6.58 -7.31
CA ILE A 53 1.45 5.15 -6.94
C ILE A 53 0.09 4.55 -6.60
N HIS A 54 -0.20 3.39 -7.19
CA HIS A 54 -1.48 2.70 -7.03
C HIS A 54 -1.30 1.22 -6.71
N LYS A 55 -2.30 0.67 -6.01
CA LYS A 55 -2.45 -0.77 -5.87
C LYS A 55 -3.11 -1.34 -7.13
N LYS A 56 -2.56 -2.41 -7.68
CA LYS A 56 -3.17 -3.18 -8.76
C LYS A 56 -4.41 -3.90 -8.23
N PRO A 57 -5.54 -3.86 -8.97
CA PRO A 57 -6.75 -4.56 -8.57
C PRO A 57 -6.53 -6.07 -8.60
N THR A 58 -7.25 -6.80 -7.75
CA THR A 58 -7.20 -8.26 -7.71
C THR A 58 -7.58 -8.83 -9.08
N PRO A 59 -6.73 -9.66 -9.71
CA PRO A 59 -7.00 -10.14 -11.06
C PRO A 59 -8.15 -11.16 -11.05
N ILE A 60 -9.19 -10.86 -11.82
CA ILE A 60 -10.35 -11.73 -12.03
C ILE A 60 -10.52 -12.02 -13.52
N GLN A 61 -10.96 -13.24 -13.82
CA GLN A 61 -11.45 -13.63 -15.14
C GLN A 61 -12.96 -13.52 -15.16
N ILE A 62 -13.48 -12.56 -15.90
CA ILE A 62 -14.91 -12.40 -16.09
C ILE A 62 -15.37 -13.41 -17.15
N VAL A 63 -16.40 -14.19 -16.82
CA VAL A 63 -16.95 -15.24 -17.69
C VAL A 63 -18.28 -14.79 -18.26
N SER A 64 -19.13 -14.17 -17.43
CA SER A 64 -20.45 -13.73 -17.83
C SER A 64 -20.77 -12.36 -17.23
N VAL A 65 -21.35 -11.49 -18.08
CA VAL A 65 -21.77 -10.13 -17.72
C VAL A 65 -23.21 -9.92 -18.18
N ASP A 66 -23.96 -9.22 -17.35
CA ASP A 66 -25.34 -8.82 -17.59
C ASP A 66 -25.44 -7.30 -17.69
N TYR A 67 -26.32 -6.81 -18.58
CA TYR A 67 -26.49 -5.38 -18.83
C TYR A 67 -27.95 -5.00 -18.58
N PRO A 68 -28.36 -4.79 -17.31
CA PRO A 68 -29.75 -4.48 -17.00
C PRO A 68 -30.21 -3.13 -17.59
N LYS A 69 -29.29 -2.18 -17.79
CA LYS A 69 -29.52 -0.85 -18.42
C LYS A 69 -28.22 -0.38 -19.08
N ARG A 70 -28.28 0.57 -20.03
CA ARG A 70 -27.08 1.08 -20.75
C ARG A 70 -25.97 1.63 -19.84
N SER A 71 -26.30 2.09 -18.63
CA SER A 71 -25.36 2.69 -17.69
C SER A 71 -24.79 1.71 -16.66
N ALA A 72 -25.15 0.42 -16.73
CA ALA A 72 -24.78 -0.55 -15.70
C ALA A 72 -24.39 -1.89 -16.31
N ALA A 73 -23.24 -2.41 -15.89
CA ALA A 73 -22.79 -3.76 -16.15
C ALA A 73 -22.70 -4.51 -14.82
N ARG A 74 -23.23 -5.74 -14.78
CA ARG A 74 -23.17 -6.62 -13.62
C ARG A 74 -22.42 -7.90 -13.99
N ILE A 75 -21.31 -8.15 -13.32
CA ILE A 75 -20.59 -9.42 -13.44
C ILE A 75 -21.46 -10.52 -12.81
N LYS A 76 -21.85 -11.53 -13.58
CA LYS A 76 -22.62 -12.70 -13.11
C LYS A 76 -21.72 -13.83 -12.63
N GLU A 77 -20.61 -14.04 -13.32
CA GLU A 77 -19.67 -15.12 -13.04
C GLU A 77 -18.25 -14.64 -13.30
N ALA A 78 -17.37 -14.86 -12.33
CA ALA A 78 -15.95 -14.61 -12.46
C ALA A 78 -15.14 -15.60 -11.62
N TYR A 79 -13.92 -15.90 -12.07
CA TYR A 79 -12.95 -16.72 -11.35
C TYR A 79 -11.74 -15.87 -10.97
N PHE A 80 -11.22 -16.05 -9.75
CA PHE A 80 -9.94 -15.43 -9.39
C PHE A 80 -8.82 -15.99 -10.26
N ARG A 81 -7.96 -15.11 -10.75
CA ARG A 81 -6.71 -15.50 -11.40
C ARG A 81 -5.56 -15.34 -10.41
N LYS A 82 -4.51 -16.13 -10.63
CA LYS A 82 -3.26 -15.94 -9.91
C LYS A 82 -2.61 -14.65 -10.41
N ALA A 83 -2.22 -13.76 -9.51
CA ALA A 83 -1.42 -12.60 -9.86
C ALA A 83 -0.09 -13.06 -10.49
N SER A 84 0.39 -12.29 -11.47
CA SER A 84 1.69 -12.53 -12.11
C SER A 84 2.73 -11.48 -11.70
N THR A 85 2.31 -10.41 -11.05
CA THR A 85 3.15 -9.27 -10.66
C THR A 85 2.99 -8.98 -9.17
N THR A 86 3.80 -8.05 -8.68
CA THR A 86 3.64 -7.34 -7.40
C THR A 86 2.35 -6.50 -7.34
N ASP A 87 1.99 -6.10 -6.12
CA ASP A 87 0.71 -5.45 -5.81
C ASP A 87 0.70 -3.93 -6.06
N TYR A 88 1.84 -3.23 -5.93
CA TYR A 88 1.89 -1.77 -6.07
C TYR A 88 2.89 -1.36 -7.15
N ASN A 89 2.53 -0.33 -7.92
CA ASN A 89 3.47 0.33 -8.82
C ASN A 89 3.09 1.78 -9.08
N GLY A 90 4.02 2.52 -9.68
CA GLY A 90 3.81 3.92 -9.98
C GLY A 90 5.06 4.66 -10.47
N VAL A 91 5.00 5.98 -10.37
CA VAL A 91 6.08 6.88 -10.75
C VAL A 91 6.39 7.84 -9.60
N TYR A 92 7.68 8.01 -9.34
CA TYR A 92 8.21 8.99 -8.38
C TYR A 92 9.49 9.60 -8.96
N GLN A 93 9.55 10.93 -9.06
CA GLN A 93 10.70 11.67 -9.62
C GLN A 93 11.17 11.15 -11.00
N GLY A 94 10.25 10.69 -11.86
CA GLY A 94 10.57 10.14 -13.17
C GLY A 94 11.04 8.68 -13.18
N HIS A 95 11.21 8.06 -12.00
CA HIS A 95 11.55 6.65 -11.88
C HIS A 95 10.30 5.77 -11.76
N TYR A 96 10.35 4.59 -12.38
CA TYR A 96 9.36 3.54 -12.16
C TYR A 96 9.57 2.91 -10.79
N ILE A 97 8.51 2.92 -9.97
CA ILE A 97 8.46 2.30 -8.65
C ILE A 97 7.58 1.05 -8.72
N ASP A 98 8.04 -0.05 -8.13
CA ASP A 98 7.28 -1.31 -8.06
C ASP A 98 7.59 -2.05 -6.75
N PHE A 99 6.57 -2.36 -5.96
CA PHE A 99 6.79 -3.01 -4.67
C PHE A 99 5.62 -3.89 -4.25
N ASP A 100 5.92 -4.74 -3.27
CA ASP A 100 4.94 -5.55 -2.56
C ASP A 100 5.03 -5.28 -1.06
N ALA A 101 3.92 -5.39 -0.37
CA ALA A 101 3.79 -5.12 1.05
C ALA A 101 3.35 -6.39 1.78
N LYS A 102 4.17 -6.84 2.73
CA LYS A 102 3.89 -8.06 3.50
C LYS A 102 4.08 -7.79 4.99
N GLU A 103 3.19 -8.38 5.78
CA GLU A 103 3.24 -8.30 7.23
C GLU A 103 3.49 -9.67 7.86
N THR A 104 4.13 -9.69 9.02
CA THR A 104 4.39 -10.91 9.79
C THR A 104 4.13 -10.70 11.28
N LYS A 105 3.56 -11.73 11.91
CA LYS A 105 3.42 -11.81 13.39
C LYS A 105 4.63 -12.52 14.03
N ASN A 106 5.61 -12.96 13.25
CA ASN A 106 6.82 -13.56 13.81
C ASN A 106 7.75 -12.46 14.34
N LYS A 107 8.24 -12.60 15.58
CA LYS A 107 9.07 -11.58 16.25
C LYS A 107 10.52 -11.55 15.78
N THR A 108 11.05 -12.68 15.30
CA THR A 108 12.50 -12.85 15.11
C THR A 108 12.91 -13.01 13.66
N SER A 109 11.97 -13.24 12.75
CA SER A 109 12.25 -13.42 11.33
C SER A 109 11.04 -13.17 10.45
N PHE A 110 11.31 -12.85 9.18
CA PHE A 110 10.32 -12.73 8.13
C PHE A 110 10.32 -14.00 7.25
N PRO A 111 9.24 -14.80 7.22
CA PRO A 111 9.16 -15.99 6.38
C PRO A 111 9.14 -15.67 4.88
N LEU A 112 10.05 -16.26 4.10
CA LEU A 112 10.11 -16.03 2.65
C LEU A 112 8.86 -16.58 1.92
N LYS A 113 8.17 -17.57 2.50
CA LYS A 113 6.90 -18.11 1.95
C LYS A 113 5.79 -17.06 1.75
N ASN A 114 5.93 -15.87 2.38
CA ASN A 114 5.03 -14.75 2.17
C ASN A 114 5.16 -14.13 0.77
N PHE A 115 6.28 -14.37 0.09
CA PHE A 115 6.47 -14.06 -1.32
C PHE A 115 6.24 -15.29 -2.17
N HIS A 116 5.77 -15.05 -3.39
CA HIS A 116 5.60 -16.09 -4.39
C HIS A 116 6.60 -15.93 -5.52
N LYS A 117 7.00 -17.06 -6.14
CA LYS A 117 7.98 -17.08 -7.24
C LYS A 117 7.71 -16.02 -8.31
N HIS A 118 6.46 -15.90 -8.78
CA HIS A 118 6.11 -14.94 -9.83
C HIS A 118 6.39 -13.48 -9.45
N GLN A 119 6.25 -13.11 -8.16
CA GLN A 119 6.53 -11.75 -7.69
C GLN A 119 8.02 -11.47 -7.72
N VAL A 120 8.84 -12.44 -7.28
CA VAL A 120 10.30 -12.32 -7.31
C VAL A 120 10.84 -12.28 -8.73
N GLU A 121 10.30 -13.11 -9.64
CA GLU A 121 10.67 -13.03 -11.06
C GLU A 121 10.26 -11.70 -11.69
N HIS A 122 9.07 -11.18 -11.37
CA HIS A 122 8.63 -9.86 -11.83
C HIS A 122 9.58 -8.76 -11.35
N MET A 123 9.98 -8.77 -10.07
CA MET A 123 10.97 -7.83 -9.54
C MET A 123 12.31 -7.93 -10.29
N ARG A 124 12.78 -9.14 -10.64
CA ARG A 124 14.00 -9.31 -11.46
C ARG A 124 13.87 -8.67 -12.83
N GLU A 125 12.75 -8.86 -13.52
CA GLU A 125 12.52 -8.25 -14.83
C GLU A 125 12.45 -6.72 -14.74
N CYS A 126 11.82 -6.18 -13.70
CA CYS A 126 11.81 -4.73 -13.47
C CYS A 126 13.21 -4.17 -13.20
N LEU A 127 14.02 -4.84 -12.36
CA LEU A 127 15.40 -4.42 -12.07
C LEU A 127 16.27 -4.40 -13.34
N LYS A 128 16.11 -5.38 -14.26
CA LYS A 128 16.81 -5.38 -15.57
C LYS A 128 16.50 -4.14 -16.40
N GLN A 129 15.31 -3.55 -16.23
CA GLN A 129 14.89 -2.32 -16.90
C GLN A 129 15.15 -1.05 -16.06
N ARG A 130 16.00 -1.14 -15.03
CA ARG A 130 16.33 -0.04 -14.11
C ARG A 130 15.12 0.48 -13.32
N GLY A 131 14.09 -0.35 -13.14
CA GLY A 131 12.99 -0.07 -12.23
C GLY A 131 13.46 -0.15 -10.79
N ILE A 132 12.89 0.69 -9.92
CA ILE A 132 13.16 0.66 -8.49
C ILE A 132 12.19 -0.32 -7.85
N CYS A 133 12.73 -1.46 -7.40
CA CYS A 133 11.94 -2.50 -6.78
C CYS A 133 12.33 -2.71 -5.32
N PHE A 134 11.32 -2.88 -4.47
CA PHE A 134 11.51 -3.14 -3.04
C PHE A 134 10.32 -3.90 -2.45
N ALA A 135 10.46 -4.30 -1.19
CA ALA A 135 9.38 -4.82 -0.37
C ALA A 135 9.22 -3.96 0.87
N ILE A 136 7.97 -3.70 1.26
CA ILE A 136 7.63 -3.12 2.56
C ILE A 136 7.28 -4.26 3.51
N ILE A 137 8.05 -4.41 4.59
CA ILE A 137 7.90 -5.48 5.57
C ILE A 137 7.46 -4.88 6.90
N LYS A 138 6.28 -5.28 7.38
CA LYS A 138 5.77 -4.91 8.72
C LYS A 138 5.87 -6.06 9.71
N PHE A 139 6.49 -5.82 10.85
CA PHE A 139 6.40 -6.69 12.02
C PHE A 139 5.23 -6.21 12.89
N VAL A 140 4.13 -6.96 12.88
CA VAL A 140 2.86 -6.53 13.48
C VAL A 140 2.94 -6.40 15.01
N ASN A 141 3.79 -7.19 15.66
CA ASN A 141 3.83 -7.22 17.12
C ASN A 141 4.34 -5.92 17.76
N ASP A 142 5.25 -5.23 17.08
CA ASP A 142 5.85 -3.98 17.57
C ASP A 142 5.65 -2.82 16.60
N GLN A 143 4.86 -3.03 15.54
CA GLN A 143 4.56 -2.03 14.51
C GLN A 143 5.82 -1.45 13.84
N SER A 144 6.90 -2.24 13.76
CA SER A 144 8.09 -1.82 13.01
C SER A 144 7.92 -2.11 11.52
N VAL A 145 8.29 -1.14 10.68
CA VAL A 145 8.16 -1.22 9.22
C VAL A 145 9.52 -0.93 8.59
N PHE A 146 9.89 -1.75 7.61
CA PHE A 146 11.15 -1.65 6.90
C PHE A 146 10.93 -1.72 5.40
N LEU A 147 11.70 -0.94 4.65
CA LEU A 147 11.89 -1.10 3.22
C LEU A 147 13.10 -2.01 3.01
N LEU A 148 12.90 -3.10 2.28
CA LEU A 148 13.96 -4.02 1.86
C LEU A 148 14.12 -3.92 0.34
N LYS A 149 15.34 -3.68 -0.15
CA LYS A 149 15.61 -3.63 -1.60
C LYS A 149 15.28 -4.96 -2.24
N ALA A 150 14.77 -4.95 -3.47
CA ALA A 150 14.46 -6.19 -4.18
C ALA A 150 15.71 -7.04 -4.43
N THR A 151 16.88 -6.43 -4.62
CA THR A 151 18.16 -7.16 -4.76
C THR A 151 18.43 -8.06 -3.56
N ASP A 152 18.31 -7.51 -2.34
CA ASP A 152 18.54 -8.27 -1.11
C ASP A 152 17.48 -9.36 -0.92
N LEU A 153 16.21 -9.05 -1.22
CA LEU A 153 15.12 -10.03 -1.17
C LEU A 153 15.37 -11.19 -2.15
N ILE A 154 15.82 -10.89 -3.37
CA ILE A 154 16.14 -11.86 -4.42
C ILE A 154 17.29 -12.77 -3.96
N ASP A 155 18.34 -12.20 -3.36
CA ASP A 155 19.49 -12.97 -2.86
C ASP A 155 19.06 -13.98 -1.79
N TYR A 156 18.28 -13.56 -0.80
CA TYR A 156 17.73 -14.48 0.21
C TYR A 156 16.77 -15.50 -0.40
N TRP A 157 15.99 -15.10 -1.41
CA TRP A 157 15.08 -16.01 -2.10
C TRP A 157 15.82 -17.12 -2.84
N ASP A 158 16.92 -16.80 -3.52
CA ASP A 158 17.74 -17.76 -4.26
C ASP A 158 18.56 -18.67 -3.35
N GLN A 159 19.12 -18.12 -2.27
CA GLN A 159 19.81 -18.91 -1.25
C GLN A 159 18.91 -19.99 -0.67
N GLN A 160 17.61 -19.72 -0.47
CA GLN A 160 16.67 -20.73 0.03
C GLN A 160 16.55 -21.95 -0.91
N GLN A 161 16.72 -21.77 -2.22
CA GLN A 161 16.58 -22.83 -3.22
C GLN A 161 17.77 -23.79 -3.21
N VAL A 162 18.94 -23.31 -2.77
CA VAL A 162 20.19 -24.09 -2.67
C VAL A 162 20.46 -24.59 -1.25
N GLY A 163 19.45 -24.64 -0.39
CA GLY A 163 19.53 -25.17 0.98
C GLY A 163 19.73 -24.13 2.08
N GLY A 164 19.67 -22.84 1.76
CA GLY A 164 19.69 -21.74 2.72
C GLY A 164 18.42 -21.63 3.57
N ARG A 165 18.34 -20.55 4.36
CA ARG A 165 17.22 -20.31 5.29
C ARG A 165 15.95 -19.97 4.51
N LYS A 166 14.79 -20.47 4.98
CA LYS A 166 13.45 -20.17 4.43
C LYS A 166 12.82 -18.91 5.04
N SER A 167 13.62 -18.11 5.74
CA SER A 167 13.23 -16.85 6.37
C SER A 167 14.43 -15.93 6.49
N ILE A 168 14.18 -14.63 6.47
CA ILE A 168 15.18 -13.59 6.71
C ILE A 168 15.12 -13.22 8.20
N PRO A 169 16.22 -13.30 8.96
CA PRO A 169 16.24 -12.86 10.35
C PRO A 169 15.86 -11.39 10.47
N ARG A 170 15.15 -11.03 11.54
CA ARG A 170 14.76 -9.65 11.77
C ARG A 170 15.97 -8.72 11.89
N LYS A 171 16.99 -9.13 12.64
CA LYS A 171 18.24 -8.36 12.78
C LYS A 171 18.87 -8.03 11.43
N THR A 172 18.88 -9.01 10.52
CA THR A 172 19.35 -8.82 9.15
C THR A 172 18.52 -7.77 8.41
N ILE A 173 17.19 -7.79 8.53
CA ILE A 173 16.32 -6.74 7.94
C ILE A 173 16.58 -5.37 8.57
N GLU A 174 16.84 -5.30 9.87
CA GLU A 174 17.22 -4.06 10.57
C GLU A 174 18.59 -3.53 10.11
N GLU A 175 19.51 -4.41 9.72
CA GLU A 175 20.86 -4.06 9.27
C GLU A 175 20.90 -3.61 7.80
N ILE A 176 20.20 -4.32 6.90
CA ILE A 176 20.27 -4.06 5.44
C ILE A 176 19.08 -3.26 4.91
N GLY A 177 17.95 -3.31 5.62
CA GLY A 177 16.74 -2.58 5.28
C GLY A 177 16.76 -1.17 5.83
N VAL A 178 15.86 -0.33 5.30
CA VAL A 178 15.69 1.06 5.73
C VAL A 178 14.43 1.16 6.57
N ALA A 179 14.55 1.64 7.80
CA ALA A 179 13.40 1.81 8.68
C ALA A 179 12.43 2.88 8.13
N VAL A 180 11.13 2.59 8.18
CA VAL A 180 10.04 3.50 7.79
C VAL A 180 9.24 3.85 9.05
N PRO A 181 9.66 4.89 9.81
CA PRO A 181 8.93 5.28 11.01
C PRO A 181 7.57 5.89 10.66
N TYR A 182 6.54 5.50 11.42
CA TYR A 182 5.21 6.10 11.30
C TYR A 182 5.23 7.61 11.52
N GLN A 183 4.39 8.33 10.79
CA GLN A 183 4.17 9.76 10.93
C GLN A 183 2.67 10.06 10.94
N ILE A 184 2.31 11.32 11.24
CA ILE A 184 0.91 11.74 11.24
C ILE A 184 0.40 11.82 9.80
N ASN A 185 1.19 12.40 8.89
CA ASN A 185 0.78 12.59 7.50
C ASN A 185 2.01 12.74 6.59
N PRO A 186 2.29 11.80 5.67
CA PRO A 186 1.58 10.53 5.45
C PRO A 186 1.82 9.54 6.61
N LEU A 187 0.92 8.56 6.78
CA LEU A 187 1.03 7.57 7.84
C LEU A 187 2.30 6.71 7.72
N LEU A 188 2.60 6.24 6.50
CA LEU A 188 3.81 5.50 6.14
C LEU A 188 4.63 6.30 5.12
N PRO A 189 5.61 7.11 5.58
CA PRO A 189 6.47 7.97 4.75
C PRO A 189 7.54 7.17 3.97
N TYR A 190 7.19 6.05 3.33
CA TYR A 190 8.15 5.13 2.71
C TYR A 190 8.97 5.75 1.57
N LEU A 191 8.48 6.82 0.91
CA LEU A 191 9.25 7.48 -0.15
C LEU A 191 10.58 8.06 0.37
N ARG A 192 10.67 8.44 1.65
CA ARG A 192 11.94 8.84 2.27
C ARG A 192 12.97 7.72 2.31
N ALA A 193 12.49 6.49 2.49
CA ALA A 193 13.35 5.31 2.38
C ALA A 193 13.68 5.00 0.92
N VAL A 194 12.77 5.29 -0.01
CA VAL A 194 13.03 5.16 -1.45
C VAL A 194 14.12 6.13 -1.92
N ASP A 195 14.17 7.36 -1.39
CA ASP A 195 15.22 8.32 -1.74
C ASP A 195 16.63 7.72 -1.50
N SER A 196 16.82 6.96 -0.41
CA SER A 196 18.11 6.30 -0.09
C SER A 196 18.51 5.15 -1.03
N ILE A 197 17.64 4.75 -1.95
CA ILE A 197 17.91 3.68 -2.92
C ILE A 197 17.88 4.17 -4.37
N ILE A 198 17.52 5.45 -4.59
CA ILE A 198 17.56 6.13 -5.89
C ILE A 198 18.96 6.65 -6.19
N GLU A 199 19.73 7.01 -5.16
CA GLU A 199 21.09 7.55 -5.25
C GLU A 199 22.12 6.58 -5.87
#